data_AF-A0AAW3FDU3-F1
#
_entry.id   AF-A0AAW3FDU3-F1
#
_cell.length_a   1.000
_cell.length_b   1.000
_cell.length_c   1.000
_cell.angle_alpha   90.00
_cell.angle_beta   90.00
_cell.angle_gamma   90.00
#
_symmetry.space_group_name_H-M   'P 1'
#
loop_
_entity.id
_entity.type
_entity.pdbx_description
1 polymer ?
#
loop_
_entity_poly.entity_id
_entity_poly.type
_entity_poly.pdbx_seq_one_letter_code
_entity_poly.pdbx_strand_id
1 'polypeptide(L)'
;MEQKGLELGKIYHAGNFIIKKFTRTLTKKQVLQLRDAMNIPRDIQKHLERNGMQFIKASTISGSGSVEWVFGMSFFKAIDEMPVNENGEFYGTALDNLTMILTCMFADTSVVGDMEYMAEKQKLMHKYFDRKANKGEMTDEEIKESEKAADEVLKNEEHKATLINMSKEVENGSNE
;
A
#
# COMPACT_ATOMS: atom_id res chain seq x y z
N MET A 1 28.08 -14.74 1.43
CA MET A 1 27.69 -14.37 0.06
C MET A 1 26.98 -13.04 0.15
N GLU A 2 27.40 -12.02 -0.60
CA GLU A 2 26.61 -10.80 -0.75
C GLU A 2 25.25 -11.18 -1.35
N GLN A 3 24.17 -10.86 -0.65
CA GLN A 3 22.83 -11.10 -1.14
C GLN A 3 22.56 -10.03 -2.20
N LYS A 4 22.85 -10.35 -3.46
CA LYS A 4 22.43 -9.52 -4.60
C LYS A 4 20.91 -9.60 -4.64
N GLY A 5 20.24 -8.47 -4.47
CA GLY A 5 18.79 -8.40 -4.50
C GLY A 5 18.20 -8.87 -5.83
N LEU A 6 16.88 -8.82 -5.96
CA LEU A 6 16.18 -9.37 -7.11
C LEU A 6 16.71 -8.78 -8.43
N GLU A 7 16.98 -9.67 -9.38
CA GLU A 7 17.37 -9.32 -10.75
C GLU A 7 16.21 -8.69 -11.53
N LEU A 8 16.53 -7.70 -12.35
CA LEU A 8 15.58 -7.06 -13.25
C LEU A 8 15.08 -8.04 -14.32
N GLY A 9 13.76 -8.07 -14.52
CA GLY A 9 13.12 -8.86 -15.57
C GLY A 9 12.91 -10.34 -15.23
N LYS A 10 13.65 -10.88 -14.26
CA LYS A 10 13.50 -12.26 -13.77
C LYS A 10 12.17 -12.41 -13.03
N ILE A 11 11.58 -13.60 -13.20
CA ILE A 11 10.33 -14.02 -12.56
C ILE A 11 10.71 -14.81 -11.31
N TYR A 12 10.07 -14.47 -10.20
CA TYR A 12 10.23 -15.17 -8.92
C TYR A 12 8.87 -15.65 -8.41
N HIS A 13 8.88 -16.68 -7.58
CA HIS A 13 7.67 -17.34 -7.10
C HIS A 13 7.56 -17.31 -5.58
N ALA A 14 6.41 -16.86 -5.08
CA ALA A 14 6.06 -16.86 -3.66
C ALA A 14 4.64 -17.39 -3.50
N GLY A 15 4.50 -18.71 -3.27
CA GLY A 15 3.20 -19.38 -3.18
C GLY A 15 2.35 -19.13 -4.43
N ASN A 16 1.15 -18.56 -4.26
CA ASN A 16 0.23 -18.25 -5.35
C ASN A 16 0.55 -16.94 -6.10
N PHE A 17 1.73 -16.37 -5.88
CA PHE A 17 2.13 -15.08 -6.46
C PHE A 17 3.39 -15.19 -7.32
N ILE A 18 3.42 -14.36 -8.35
CA ILE A 18 4.58 -14.06 -9.18
C ILE A 18 5.13 -12.70 -8.77
N ILE A 19 6.41 -12.64 -8.45
CA ILE A 19 7.14 -11.42 -8.12
C ILE A 19 8.08 -11.07 -9.29
N LYS A 20 8.06 -9.81 -9.71
CA LYS A 20 8.93 -9.32 -10.79
C LYS A 20 9.47 -7.93 -10.48
N LYS A 21 10.79 -7.77 -10.58
CA LYS A 21 11.44 -6.45 -10.55
C LYS A 21 11.58 -5.92 -11.97
N PHE A 22 11.24 -4.66 -12.20
CA PHE A 22 11.30 -4.03 -13.52
C PHE A 22 11.54 -2.53 -13.39
N THR A 23 11.83 -1.86 -14.51
CA THR A 23 12.03 -0.41 -14.54
C THR A 23 10.95 0.22 -15.41
N ARG A 24 10.34 1.31 -14.93
CA ARG A 24 9.49 2.19 -15.73
C ARG A 24 10.18 3.52 -15.91
N THR A 25 10.14 4.01 -17.14
CA THR A 25 10.74 5.29 -17.48
C THR A 25 9.69 6.18 -18.12
N LEU A 26 9.40 7.35 -17.53
CA LEU A 26 8.50 8.36 -18.09
C LEU A 26 8.92 8.72 -19.51
N THR A 27 8.00 8.85 -20.46
CA THR A 27 8.35 9.21 -21.84
C THR A 27 9.09 10.56 -21.91
N LYS A 28 9.83 10.82 -23.01
CA LYS A 28 10.54 12.10 -23.21
C LYS A 28 9.62 13.31 -23.03
N LYS A 29 8.37 13.21 -23.49
CA LYS A 29 7.34 14.25 -23.36
C LYS A 29 6.94 14.48 -21.90
N GLN A 30 6.66 13.41 -21.14
CA GLN A 30 6.30 13.50 -19.73
C GLN A 30 7.44 14.07 -18.87
N VAL A 31 8.68 13.64 -19.14
CA VAL A 31 9.87 14.18 -18.45
C VAL A 31 10.03 15.67 -18.73
N LEU A 32 9.83 16.10 -19.97
CA LEU A 32 9.91 17.52 -20.34
C LEU A 32 8.85 18.36 -19.61
N GLN A 33 7.60 17.89 -19.61
CA GLN A 33 6.50 18.55 -18.89
C GLN A 33 6.77 18.66 -17.38
N LEU A 34 7.34 17.61 -16.77
CA LEU A 34 7.69 17.61 -15.37
C LEU A 34 8.79 18.64 -15.06
N ARG A 35 9.84 18.68 -15.89
CA ARG A 35 10.96 19.62 -15.74
C ARG A 35 10.53 21.08 -15.95
N ASP A 36 9.62 21.32 -16.89
CA ASP A 36 9.02 22.64 -17.10
C ASP A 36 8.17 23.06 -15.88
N ALA A 37 7.34 22.16 -15.33
CA ALA A 37 6.54 22.43 -14.13
C ALA A 37 7.39 22.69 -12.88
N MET A 38 8.60 22.11 -12.82
CA MET A 38 9.59 22.36 -11.77
C MET A 38 10.43 23.64 -12.02
N ASN A 39 10.11 24.43 -13.06
CA ASN A 39 10.85 25.63 -13.47
C ASN A 39 12.34 25.38 -13.72
N ILE A 40 12.72 24.19 -14.19
CA ILE A 40 14.12 23.89 -14.53
C ILE A 40 14.47 24.57 -15.86
N PRO A 41 15.51 25.44 -15.92
CA PRO A 41 15.92 26.11 -17.15
C PRO A 41 16.24 25.15 -18.31
N ARG A 42 15.85 25.52 -19.53
CA ARG A 42 15.92 24.64 -20.73
C ARG A 42 17.34 24.25 -21.13
N ASP A 43 18.32 25.09 -20.82
CA ASP A 43 19.74 24.81 -20.91
C ASP A 43 20.17 23.70 -19.95
N ILE A 44 19.71 23.74 -18.69
CA ILE A 44 19.98 22.70 -17.68
C ILE A 44 19.25 21.39 -18.04
N GLN A 45 18.00 21.46 -18.52
CA GLN A 45 17.22 20.27 -18.88
C GLN A 45 17.89 19.38 -19.94
N LYS A 46 18.72 19.95 -20.83
CA LYS A 46 19.46 19.20 -21.87
C LYS A 46 20.52 18.27 -21.31
N HIS A 47 21.04 18.58 -20.12
CA HIS A 47 22.09 17.81 -19.45
C HIS A 47 21.53 16.81 -18.42
N LEU A 48 20.24 16.87 -18.11
CA LEU A 48 19.61 15.94 -17.17
C LEU A 48 19.28 14.60 -17.84
N GLU A 49 19.88 13.52 -17.34
CA GLU A 49 19.61 12.16 -17.77
C GLU A 49 18.18 11.70 -17.42
N ARG A 50 17.67 10.75 -18.21
CA ARG A 50 16.38 10.13 -17.99
C ARG A 50 16.60 8.82 -17.24
N ASN A 51 16.46 8.85 -15.92
CA ASN A 51 16.54 7.65 -15.11
C ASN A 51 15.17 7.00 -14.97
N GLY A 52 15.13 5.68 -15.18
CA GLY A 52 13.94 4.89 -14.93
C GLY A 52 13.82 4.58 -13.44
N MET A 53 12.60 4.59 -12.92
CA MET A 53 12.33 4.16 -11.56
C MET A 53 12.14 2.65 -11.53
N GLN A 54 12.77 1.99 -10.57
CA GLN A 54 12.58 0.56 -10.35
C GLN A 54 11.29 0.31 -9.58
N PHE A 55 10.64 -0.80 -9.92
CA PHE A 55 9.42 -1.28 -9.29
C PHE A 55 9.56 -2.77 -9.03
N ILE A 56 8.93 -3.23 -7.96
CA ILE A 56 8.64 -4.65 -7.73
C ILE A 56 7.13 -4.81 -7.83
N LYS A 57 6.69 -5.76 -8.65
CA LYS A 57 5.28 -6.14 -8.80
C LYS A 57 5.07 -7.53 -8.22
N ALA A 58 4.07 -7.67 -7.37
CA ALA A 58 3.49 -8.96 -7.01
C ALA A 58 2.16 -9.12 -7.75
N SER A 59 1.98 -10.24 -8.44
CA SER A 59 0.71 -10.57 -9.13
C SER A 59 0.25 -11.95 -8.70
N THR A 60 -1.06 -12.18 -8.60
CA THR A 60 -1.57 -13.55 -8.50
C THR A 60 -1.19 -14.34 -9.77
N ILE A 61 -0.95 -15.64 -9.64
CA ILE A 61 -0.64 -16.51 -10.80
C ILE A 61 -1.78 -16.46 -11.84
N SER A 62 -3.03 -16.33 -11.39
CA SER A 62 -4.20 -16.18 -12.25
C SER A 62 -4.27 -14.82 -12.98
N GLY A 63 -3.46 -13.84 -12.58
CA GLY A 63 -3.51 -12.48 -13.11
C GLY A 63 -4.70 -11.64 -12.63
N SER A 64 -5.49 -12.15 -11.68
CA SER A 64 -6.68 -11.48 -11.13
C SER A 64 -6.39 -10.20 -10.34
N GLY A 65 -5.17 -10.04 -9.83
CA GLY A 65 -4.78 -8.85 -9.10
C GLY A 65 -3.27 -8.69 -9.00
N SER A 66 -2.85 -7.45 -8.79
CA SER A 66 -1.45 -7.14 -8.58
C SER A 66 -1.25 -5.86 -7.78
N VAL A 67 -0.15 -5.83 -7.01
CA VAL A 67 0.31 -4.65 -6.28
C VAL A 67 1.73 -4.34 -6.71
N GLU A 68 2.07 -3.05 -6.80
CA GLU A 68 3.37 -2.58 -7.26
C GLU A 68 3.96 -1.62 -6.22
N TRP A 69 5.23 -1.81 -5.88
CA TRP A 69 5.99 -0.92 -5.00
C TRP A 69 7.10 -0.25 -5.80
N VAL A 70 7.25 1.05 -5.59
CA VAL A 70 8.33 1.85 -6.19
C VAL A 70 9.58 1.81 -5.32
N PHE A 71 10.75 1.91 -5.97
CA PHE A 71 12.03 2.09 -5.29
C PHE A 71 11.97 3.29 -4.31
N GLY A 72 12.48 3.07 -3.10
CA GLY A 72 12.41 4.03 -1.99
C GLY A 72 11.38 3.65 -0.92
N MET A 73 10.42 2.78 -1.23
CA MET A 73 9.50 2.23 -0.22
C MET A 73 10.19 1.16 0.62
N SER A 74 9.94 1.13 1.93
CA SER A 74 10.52 0.12 2.83
C SER A 74 10.18 -1.31 2.40
N PHE A 75 8.97 -1.55 1.93
CA PHE A 75 8.56 -2.89 1.50
C PHE A 75 9.18 -3.31 0.16
N PHE A 76 9.47 -2.35 -0.74
CA PHE A 76 10.29 -2.63 -1.92
C PHE A 76 11.65 -3.20 -1.49
N LYS A 77 12.33 -2.50 -0.57
CA LYS A 77 13.65 -2.90 -0.09
C LYS A 77 13.59 -4.27 0.60
N ALA A 78 12.57 -4.49 1.44
CA ALA A 78 12.37 -5.76 2.12
C ALA A 78 12.23 -6.94 1.14
N ILE A 79 11.39 -6.81 0.10
CA ILE A 79 11.24 -7.87 -0.91
C ILE A 79 12.54 -8.06 -1.70
N ASP A 80 13.23 -6.96 -2.05
CA ASP A 80 14.46 -7.00 -2.83
C ASP A 80 15.59 -7.75 -2.10
N GLU A 81 15.62 -7.68 -0.77
CA GLU A 81 16.64 -8.29 0.10
C GLU A 81 16.26 -9.70 0.58
N MET A 82 15.06 -10.20 0.27
CA MET A 82 14.63 -11.53 0.71
C MET A 82 15.39 -12.66 -0.02
N PRO A 83 15.71 -13.76 0.68
CA PRO A 83 16.41 -14.89 0.08
C PRO A 83 15.53 -15.64 -0.93
N VAL A 84 16.15 -16.01 -2.04
CA VAL A 84 15.57 -16.83 -3.11
C VAL A 84 16.53 -17.97 -3.45
N ASN A 85 15.99 -19.12 -3.86
CA ASN A 85 16.79 -20.23 -4.34
C ASN A 85 17.22 -20.02 -5.80
N GLU A 86 18.01 -20.94 -6.35
CA GLU A 86 18.50 -20.90 -7.73
C GLU A 86 17.38 -20.87 -8.78
N ASN A 87 16.22 -21.46 -8.46
CA ASN A 87 15.03 -21.51 -9.32
C ASN A 87 14.20 -20.22 -9.24
N GLY A 88 14.58 -19.25 -8.41
CA GLY A 88 13.83 -18.02 -8.21
C GLY A 88 12.63 -18.17 -7.28
N GLU A 89 12.62 -19.17 -6.39
CA GLU A 89 11.57 -19.31 -5.39
C GLU A 89 12.02 -18.71 -4.05
N PHE A 90 11.14 -17.94 -3.43
CA PHE A 90 11.31 -17.55 -2.02
C PHE A 90 11.16 -18.81 -1.16
N TYR A 91 11.89 -18.87 -0.04
CA TYR A 91 11.84 -20.02 0.87
C TYR A 91 11.89 -19.63 2.35
N GLY A 92 11.52 -20.57 3.22
CA GLY A 92 11.51 -20.40 4.67
C GLY A 92 10.68 -19.20 5.12
N THR A 93 11.14 -18.51 6.15
CA THR A 93 10.43 -17.36 6.74
C THR A 93 10.18 -16.22 5.75
N ALA A 94 11.01 -16.06 4.72
CA ALA A 94 10.78 -15.07 3.68
C ALA A 94 9.56 -15.41 2.83
N LEU A 95 9.42 -16.68 2.42
CA LEU A 95 8.24 -17.17 1.73
C LEU A 95 7.00 -17.00 2.59
N ASP A 96 7.04 -17.48 3.84
CA ASP A 96 5.89 -17.46 4.75
C ASP A 96 5.39 -16.03 4.99
N ASN A 97 6.30 -15.11 5.32
CA ASN A 97 5.94 -13.72 5.56
C ASN A 97 5.41 -13.04 4.30
N LEU A 98 6.08 -13.22 3.16
CA LEU A 98 5.68 -12.57 1.91
C LEU A 98 4.32 -13.08 1.44
N THR A 99 4.11 -14.39 1.43
CA THR A 99 2.81 -14.98 1.06
C THR A 99 1.70 -14.55 2.00
N MET A 100 1.94 -14.51 3.32
CA MET A 100 0.94 -14.02 4.28
C MET A 100 0.56 -12.56 4.03
N ILE A 101 1.54 -11.66 3.87
CA ILE A 101 1.29 -10.23 3.61
C ILE A 101 0.51 -10.04 2.30
N LEU A 102 0.96 -10.69 1.21
CA LEU A 102 0.31 -10.58 -0.10
C LEU A 102 -1.11 -11.14 -0.09
N THR A 103 -1.32 -12.24 0.64
CA THR A 103 -2.66 -12.85 0.79
C THR A 103 -3.60 -11.93 1.54
N CYS A 104 -3.16 -11.30 2.64
CA CYS A 104 -3.96 -10.31 3.35
C CYS A 104 -4.30 -9.11 2.44
N MET A 105 -3.31 -8.55 1.73
CA MET A 105 -3.55 -7.43 0.80
C MET A 105 -4.55 -7.81 -0.30
N PHE A 106 -4.44 -9.03 -0.83
CA PHE A 106 -5.36 -9.52 -1.86
C PHE A 106 -6.77 -9.74 -1.30
N ALA A 107 -6.89 -10.33 -0.11
CA ALA A 107 -8.17 -10.51 0.57
C ALA A 107 -8.87 -9.16 0.78
N ASP A 108 -8.16 -8.18 1.35
CA ASP A 108 -8.70 -6.85 1.64
C ASP A 108 -9.23 -6.11 0.40
N THR A 109 -8.65 -6.39 -0.76
CA THR A 109 -9.04 -5.77 -2.03
C THR A 109 -10.05 -6.60 -2.83
N SER A 110 -10.26 -7.86 -2.44
CA SER A 110 -11.17 -8.79 -3.14
C SER A 110 -12.50 -8.99 -2.43
N VAL A 111 -12.55 -8.84 -1.10
CA VAL A 111 -13.79 -8.97 -0.31
C VAL A 111 -14.38 -7.61 0.08
N VAL A 112 -14.21 -6.61 -0.78
CA VAL A 112 -14.77 -5.26 -0.55
C VAL A 112 -16.28 -5.35 -0.43
N GLY A 113 -16.82 -4.89 0.71
CA GLY A 113 -18.24 -4.97 1.05
C GLY A 113 -18.61 -6.07 2.04
N ASP A 114 -17.68 -6.98 2.35
CA ASP A 114 -17.82 -7.91 3.48
C ASP A 114 -17.56 -7.17 4.80
N MET A 115 -18.63 -6.65 5.39
CA MET A 115 -18.56 -5.87 6.63
C MET A 115 -18.14 -6.71 7.84
N GLU A 116 -18.45 -8.01 7.84
CA GLU A 116 -18.06 -8.92 8.93
C GLU A 116 -16.55 -9.14 8.92
N TYR A 117 -15.98 -9.44 7.75
CA TYR A 117 -14.53 -9.55 7.58
C TYR A 117 -13.80 -8.28 8.03
N MET A 118 -14.28 -7.11 7.60
CA MET A 118 -13.66 -5.83 7.95
C MET A 118 -13.73 -5.54 9.45
N ALA A 119 -14.87 -5.80 10.09
CA ALA A 119 -15.04 -5.61 11.53
C ALA A 119 -14.12 -6.53 12.35
N GLU A 120 -14.04 -7.82 11.99
CA GLU A 120 -13.16 -8.77 12.68
C GLU A 120 -11.68 -8.43 12.52
N LYS A 121 -11.28 -7.97 11.33
CA LYS A 121 -9.90 -7.52 11.09
C LYS A 121 -9.54 -6.29 11.93
N GLN A 122 -10.44 -5.31 12.03
CA GLN A 122 -10.25 -4.15 12.90
C GLN A 122 -10.13 -4.56 14.38
N LYS A 123 -10.99 -5.46 14.86
CA LYS A 123 -10.90 -6.01 16.23
C LYS A 123 -9.55 -6.69 16.48
N LEU A 124 -9.03 -7.43 15.50
CA LEU A 124 -7.72 -8.08 15.61
C LEU A 124 -6.60 -7.04 15.78
N MET A 125 -6.66 -5.94 15.03
CA MET A 125 -5.70 -4.85 15.12
C MET A 125 -5.77 -4.13 16.46
N HIS A 126 -6.96 -3.80 16.95
CA HIS A 126 -7.14 -3.20 18.28
C HIS A 126 -6.57 -4.10 19.37
N LYS A 127 -6.89 -5.40 19.37
CA LYS A 127 -6.32 -6.36 20.32
C LYS A 127 -4.79 -6.40 20.26
N TYR A 128 -4.19 -6.22 19.08
CA TYR A 128 -2.74 -6.14 18.95
C TYR A 128 -2.18 -4.87 19.60
N PHE A 129 -2.81 -3.72 19.36
CA PHE A 129 -2.44 -2.47 20.02
C PHE A 129 -2.57 -2.58 21.53
N ASP A 130 -3.66 -3.13 22.07
CA ASP A 130 -3.83 -3.34 23.50
C ASP A 130 -2.70 -4.21 24.09
N ARG A 131 -2.31 -5.29 23.40
CA ARG A 131 -1.17 -6.13 23.84
C ARG A 131 0.17 -5.41 23.80
N LYS A 132 0.33 -4.41 22.93
CA LYS A 132 1.57 -3.62 22.80
C LYS A 132 1.60 -2.48 23.81
N ALA A 133 0.47 -1.79 24.01
CA ALA A 133 0.26 -0.81 25.06
C ALA A 133 0.46 -1.41 26.45
N ASN A 134 -0.03 -2.63 26.69
CA ASN A 134 0.17 -3.30 27.99
C ASN A 134 1.61 -3.80 28.25
N LYS A 135 2.56 -3.55 27.33
CA LYS A 135 3.99 -3.89 27.51
C LYS A 135 4.89 -2.67 27.79
N GLY A 136 4.32 -1.48 27.83
CA GLY A 136 4.95 -0.27 28.37
C GLY A 136 3.83 0.70 28.66
N GLU A 137 3.67 1.11 29.92
CA GLU A 137 2.59 2.04 30.32
C GLU A 137 2.50 3.20 29.31
N MET A 138 1.36 3.30 28.62
CA MET A 138 1.09 4.44 27.74
C MET A 138 1.09 5.70 28.60
N THR A 139 1.71 6.77 28.09
CA THR A 139 1.63 8.06 28.76
C THR A 139 0.23 8.65 28.57
N ASP A 140 -0.22 9.48 29.51
CA ASP A 140 -1.55 10.11 29.48
C ASP A 140 -1.81 10.95 28.20
N GLU A 141 -0.75 11.35 27.49
CA GLU A 141 -0.83 12.11 26.24
C GLU A 141 -1.22 11.23 25.06
N GLU A 142 -0.70 10.01 24.97
CA GLU A 142 -1.00 9.05 23.90
C GLU A 142 -2.44 8.52 24.02
N ILE A 143 -2.95 8.39 25.25
CA ILE A 143 -4.36 8.04 25.53
C ILE A 143 -5.28 9.16 25.02
N LYS A 144 -4.97 10.43 25.33
CA LYS A 144 -5.75 11.58 24.87
C LYS A 144 -5.75 11.76 23.35
N GLU A 145 -4.64 11.45 22.68
CA GLU A 145 -4.56 11.54 21.23
C GLU A 145 -5.41 10.44 20.57
N SER A 146 -5.38 9.22 21.12
CA SER A 146 -6.21 8.11 20.64
C SER A 146 -7.71 8.34 20.89
N GLU A 147 -8.08 8.93 22.03
CA GLU A 147 -9.47 9.30 22.34
C GLU A 147 -9.98 10.41 21.40
N LYS A 148 -9.15 11.42 21.11
CA LYS A 148 -9.49 12.47 20.13
C LYS A 148 -9.67 11.92 18.72
N ALA A 149 -8.82 10.98 18.30
CA ALA A 149 -8.94 10.35 17.00
C ALA A 149 -10.24 9.54 16.87
N ALA A 150 -10.65 8.85 17.95
CA ALA A 150 -11.94 8.15 18.00
C ALA A 150 -13.14 9.12 17.93
N ASP A 151 -13.08 10.25 18.65
CA ASP A 151 -14.10 11.30 18.63
C ASP A 151 -14.22 11.99 17.26
N GLU A 152 -13.12 12.19 16.54
CA GLU A 152 -13.14 12.76 15.18
C GLU A 152 -13.79 11.82 14.17
N VAL A 153 -13.59 10.51 14.30
CA VAL A 153 -14.27 9.51 13.47
C VAL A 153 -15.77 9.53 13.73
N LEU A 154 -16.18 9.61 15.01
CA LEU A 154 -17.58 9.66 15.42
C LEU A 154 -18.28 10.93 14.89
N LYS A 155 -17.63 12.10 14.96
CA LYS A 155 -18.13 13.35 14.38
C LYS A 155 -18.26 13.30 12.85
N ASN A 156 -17.35 12.61 12.18
CA ASN A 156 -17.44 12.42 10.72
C ASN A 156 -18.61 11.51 10.33
N GLU A 157 -18.90 10.48 11.12
CA GLU A 157 -20.07 9.61 10.92
C GLU A 157 -21.38 10.37 11.15
N GLU A 158 -21.46 11.18 12.21
CA GLU A 158 -22.59 12.07 12.47
C GLU A 158 -22.80 13.09 11.35
N HIS A 159 -21.74 13.75 10.89
CA HIS A 159 -21.80 14.72 9.81
C HIS A 159 -22.27 14.08 8.48
N LYS A 160 -21.85 12.84 8.21
CA LYS A 160 -22.32 12.06 7.05
C LYS A 160 -23.80 11.72 7.18
N ALA A 161 -24.28 11.35 8.37
CA ALA A 161 -25.69 11.09 8.62
C ALA A 161 -26.56 12.35 8.43
N THR A 162 -26.09 13.52 8.88
CA THR A 162 -26.76 14.81 8.66
C THR A 162 -26.87 15.14 7.18
N LEU A 163 -25.78 15.00 6.39
CA LEU A 163 -25.81 15.25 4.95
C LEU A 163 -26.77 14.31 4.21
N ILE A 164 -26.84 13.04 4.61
CA ILE A 164 -27.78 12.07 4.04
C ILE A 164 -29.24 12.46 4.37
N ASN A 165 -29.52 12.92 5.59
CA ASN A 165 -30.86 13.37 5.97
C ASN A 165 -31.27 14.65 5.23
N MET A 166 -30.36 15.62 5.10
CA MET A 166 -30.59 16.82 4.29
C MET A 166 -30.85 16.47 2.82
N SER A 167 -30.12 15.49 2.25
CA SER A 167 -30.37 15.02 0.89
C SER A 167 -31.75 14.40 0.71
N LYS A 168 -32.25 13.67 1.71
CA LYS A 168 -33.60 13.07 1.70
C LYS A 168 -34.71 14.12 1.86
N GLU A 169 -34.48 15.17 2.63
CA GLU A 169 -35.42 16.30 2.76
C GLU A 169 -35.53 17.09 1.45
N VAL A 170 -34.44 17.24 0.70
CA VAL A 170 -34.43 17.89 -0.63
C VAL A 170 -35.18 17.05 -1.69
N GLU A 171 -35.06 15.72 -1.65
CA GLU A 171 -35.83 14.82 -2.52
C GLU A 171 -37.33 14.85 -2.18
N ASN A 172 -37.71 14.96 -0.91
CA ASN A 172 -39.12 15.06 -0.48
C ASN A 172 -39.74 16.45 -0.68
N GLY A 173 -38.93 17.51 -0.75
CA GLY A 173 -39.38 18.89 -1.02
C GLY A 173 -39.53 19.24 -2.50
N SER A 174 -39.22 18.33 -3.41
CA SER A 174 -39.34 18.53 -4.87
C SER A 174 -40.67 18.02 -5.46
N ASN A 175 -41.68 17.79 -4.60
CA ASN A 175 -43.01 17.27 -4.95
C ASN A 175 -44.15 18.22 -4.49
N GLU A 176 -43.98 19.53 -4.71
CA GLU A 176 -45.07 20.52 -4.77
C GLU A 176 -45.10 21.21 -6.14
#